data_AF-A0A937UCD3-F1
#
_entry.id   AF-A0A937UCD3-F1
#
_cell.length_a   1.000
_cell.length_b   1.000
_cell.length_c   1.000
_cell.angle_alpha   90.00
_cell.angle_beta   90.00
_cell.angle_gamma   90.00
#
_symmetry.space_group_name_H-M   'P 1'
#
loop_
_entity.id
_entity.type
_entity.pdbx_description
1 polymer ?
#
loop_
_entity_poly.entity_id
_entity_poly.type
_entity_poly.pdbx_seq_one_letter_code
_entity_poly.pdbx_strand_id
1 'polypeptide(L)'
;MGYGFNPLEKIWFYSKLTLDIKKEFDRFSSRLDTFMSLSDAVIVAPGGIGTLLELFYSWQLAQVHHICETPIILYGDIWATLTNWLRTEVLAKGFFDSKDMHNIFHVTSVDKVVNFIRIIHKDRSRMEHVCVNYNKYRVEFE
;
A
#
# COMPACT_ATOMS: atom_id res chain seq x y z
N MET A 1 -10.30 41.08 9.49
CA MET A 1 -9.02 40.38 9.21
C MET A 1 -9.29 38.89 9.34
N GLY A 2 -9.42 38.17 8.23
CA GLY A 2 -9.73 36.74 8.25
C GLY A 2 -8.44 35.94 8.50
N TYR A 3 -8.34 35.31 9.67
CA TYR A 3 -7.32 34.30 9.93
C TYR A 3 -7.64 33.07 9.08
N GLY A 4 -7.14 33.05 7.85
CA GLY A 4 -7.19 31.87 7.00
C GLY A 4 -6.04 30.94 7.37
N PHE A 5 -6.35 29.73 7.85
CA PHE A 5 -5.34 28.70 8.08
C PHE A 5 -4.48 28.49 6.82
N ASN A 6 -3.17 28.44 7.01
CA ASN A 6 -2.26 28.07 5.93
C ASN A 6 -2.45 26.58 5.53
N PRO A 7 -1.94 26.12 4.37
CA PRO A 7 -2.15 24.76 3.90
C PRO A 7 -1.73 23.66 4.89
N LEU A 8 -0.63 23.87 5.63
CA LEU A 8 -0.13 22.93 6.63
C LEU A 8 -1.02 22.92 7.88
N GLU A 9 -1.50 24.08 8.32
CA GLU A 9 -2.43 24.19 9.43
C GLU A 9 -3.79 23.57 9.08
N LYS A 10 -4.24 23.66 7.82
CA LYS A 10 -5.43 22.94 7.35
C LYS A 10 -5.22 21.44 7.43
N ILE A 11 -4.09 20.92 6.92
CA ILE A 11 -3.78 19.48 6.98
C ILE A 11 -3.72 19.00 8.43
N TRP A 12 -3.08 19.75 9.31
CA TRP A 12 -3.02 19.46 10.74
C TRP A 12 -4.38 19.53 11.44
N PHE A 13 -5.21 20.50 11.07
CA PHE A 13 -6.55 20.65 11.62
C PHE A 13 -7.45 19.50 11.19
N TYR A 14 -7.45 19.15 9.91
CA TYR A 14 -8.20 18.00 9.40
C TYR A 14 -7.71 16.68 10.00
N SER A 15 -6.39 16.48 10.13
CA SER A 15 -5.87 15.24 10.74
C SER A 15 -6.31 15.11 12.19
N LYS A 16 -6.35 16.21 12.95
CA LYS A 16 -6.81 16.19 14.35
C LYS A 16 -8.32 15.93 14.48
N LEU A 17 -9.11 16.24 13.45
CA LEU A 17 -10.55 16.00 13.46
C LEU A 17 -10.95 14.58 13.04
N THR A 18 -10.09 13.87 12.29
CA THR A 18 -10.43 12.54 11.73
C THR A 18 -9.59 11.39 12.29
N LEU A 19 -8.60 11.67 13.14
CA LEU A 19 -7.72 10.65 13.70
C LEU A 19 -8.29 10.08 15.01
N ASP A 20 -8.75 8.83 14.97
CA ASP A 20 -9.25 8.14 16.17
C ASP A 20 -8.14 7.57 17.06
N ILE A 21 -7.05 7.06 16.46
CA ILE A 21 -5.96 6.39 17.17
C ILE A 21 -4.62 7.01 16.78
N LYS A 22 -3.85 7.46 17.77
CA LYS A 22 -2.49 7.97 17.60
C LYS A 22 -1.48 7.11 18.37
N LYS A 23 -0.38 6.75 17.72
CA LYS A 23 0.77 6.09 18.35
C LYS A 23 2.07 6.78 17.95
N GLU A 24 2.94 7.01 18.92
CA GLU A 24 4.28 7.56 18.71
C GLU A 24 5.32 6.45 18.81
N PHE A 25 6.44 6.62 18.11
CA PHE A 25 7.50 5.62 18.00
C PHE A 25 8.86 6.29 18.17
N ASP A 26 9.71 5.70 19.00
CA ASP A 26 11.08 6.18 19.21
C ASP A 26 12.04 5.81 18.07
N ARG A 27 11.63 4.86 17.22
CA ARG A 27 12.40 4.38 16.07
C ARG A 27 11.55 4.37 14.81
N PHE A 28 12.15 4.86 13.72
CA PHE A 28 11.52 4.87 12.40
C PHE A 28 11.15 3.46 11.92
N SER A 29 12.02 2.47 12.15
CA SER A 29 11.77 1.07 11.77
C SER A 29 10.53 0.51 12.47
N SER A 30 10.38 0.74 13.78
CA SER A 30 9.22 0.26 14.54
C SER A 30 7.90 0.85 14.05
N ARG A 31 7.93 2.07 13.51
CA ARG A 31 6.77 2.68 12.85
C ARG A 31 6.41 1.93 11.56
N LEU A 32 7.41 1.64 10.72
CA LEU A 32 7.21 0.88 9.48
C LEU A 32 6.69 -0.54 9.76
N ASP A 33 7.33 -1.26 10.69
CA ASP A 33 6.90 -2.60 11.12
C ASP A 33 5.43 -2.60 11.57
N THR A 34 5.04 -1.57 12.32
CA THR A 34 3.66 -1.47 12.83
C THR A 34 2.67 -1.20 11.70
N PHE A 35 3.00 -0.36 10.72
CA PHE A 35 2.12 -0.16 9.57
C PHE A 35 1.93 -1.46 8.77
N MET A 36 3.00 -2.21 8.56
CA MET A 36 2.95 -3.46 7.79
C MET A 36 2.18 -4.56 8.50
N SER A 37 2.42 -4.73 9.81
CA SER A 37 1.75 -5.77 10.61
C SER A 37 0.24 -5.52 10.82
N LEU A 38 -0.21 -4.28 10.75
CA LEU A 38 -1.64 -3.93 10.93
C LEU A 38 -2.44 -3.92 9.62
N SER A 39 -1.78 -3.93 8.47
CA SER A 39 -2.42 -3.69 7.17
C SER A 39 -2.79 -4.98 6.45
N ASP A 40 -4.06 -5.11 6.06
CA ASP A 40 -4.52 -6.19 5.17
C ASP A 40 -4.27 -5.88 3.68
N ALA A 41 -4.00 -4.63 3.36
CA ALA A 41 -3.63 -4.14 2.04
C ALA A 41 -2.86 -2.83 2.16
N VAL A 42 -1.98 -2.54 1.20
CA VAL A 42 -1.22 -1.30 1.11
C VAL A 42 -1.65 -0.55 -0.15
N ILE A 43 -2.06 0.71 -0.01
CA ILE A 43 -2.41 1.57 -1.15
C ILE A 43 -1.37 2.67 -1.26
N VAL A 44 -0.67 2.68 -2.38
CA VAL A 44 0.41 3.61 -2.68
C VAL A 44 -0.14 4.69 -3.61
N ALA A 45 -0.58 5.79 -3.01
CA ALA A 45 -0.96 7.00 -3.74
C ALA A 45 0.27 7.76 -4.26
N PRO A 46 0.14 8.66 -5.26
CA PRO A 46 1.26 9.44 -5.78
C PRO A 46 2.06 10.13 -4.67
N GLY A 47 3.38 9.95 -4.68
CA GLY A 47 4.25 10.44 -3.62
C GLY A 47 5.73 10.42 -4.00
N GLY A 48 6.57 10.88 -3.07
CA GLY A 48 8.01 11.04 -3.26
C GLY A 48 8.84 9.93 -2.61
N ILE A 49 10.04 10.28 -2.15
CA ILE A 49 11.03 9.33 -1.60
C ILE A 49 10.48 8.51 -0.43
N GLY A 50 9.76 9.14 0.50
CA GLY A 50 9.16 8.42 1.64
C GLY A 50 8.15 7.35 1.21
N THR A 51 7.31 7.68 0.23
CA THR A 51 6.32 6.76 -0.35
C THR A 51 6.99 5.61 -1.10
N LEU A 52 8.03 5.90 -1.87
CA LEU A 52 8.83 4.87 -2.54
C LEU A 52 9.51 3.94 -1.53
N LEU A 53 10.06 4.49 -0.45
CA LEU A 53 10.64 3.71 0.63
C LEU A 53 9.61 2.75 1.23
N GLU A 54 8.42 3.24 1.57
CA GLU A 54 7.35 2.41 2.14
C GLU A 54 6.85 1.36 1.14
N LEU A 55 6.74 1.68 -0.15
CA LEU A 55 6.42 0.73 -1.21
C LEU A 55 7.44 -0.41 -1.25
N PHE A 56 8.72 -0.12 -1.45
CA PHE A 56 9.74 -1.16 -1.58
C PHE A 56 9.95 -1.93 -0.28
N TYR A 57 9.76 -1.30 0.88
CA TYR A 57 9.82 -1.97 2.17
C TYR A 57 8.68 -2.99 2.33
N SER A 58 7.44 -2.59 2.01
CA SER A 58 6.27 -3.49 2.04
C SER A 58 6.49 -4.69 1.12
N TRP A 59 6.98 -4.41 -0.09
CA TRP A 59 7.23 -5.44 -1.09
C TRP A 59 8.33 -6.41 -0.65
N GLN A 60 9.44 -5.89 -0.13
CA GLN A 60 10.53 -6.72 0.39
C GLN A 60 10.05 -7.66 1.49
N LEU A 61 9.25 -7.17 2.44
CA LEU A 61 8.73 -8.00 3.54
C LEU A 61 7.81 -9.11 3.03
N ALA A 62 6.98 -8.83 2.02
CA ALA A 62 6.13 -9.84 1.40
C ALA A 62 6.96 -10.88 0.65
N GLN A 63 7.98 -10.44 -0.10
CA GLN A 63 8.89 -11.30 -0.87
C GLN A 63 9.61 -12.32 0.01
N VAL A 64 10.08 -11.89 1.20
CA VAL A 64 10.78 -12.78 2.15
C VAL A 64 9.84 -13.42 3.18
N HIS A 65 8.52 -13.32 2.97
CA HIS A 65 7.49 -13.92 3.83
C HIS A 65 7.53 -13.47 5.30
N HIS A 66 8.09 -12.29 5.58
CA HIS A 66 8.02 -11.66 6.90
C HIS A 66 6.62 -11.09 7.19
N ILE A 67 5.93 -10.66 6.13
CA ILE A 67 4.48 -10.50 6.12
C ILE A 67 3.91 -11.47 5.08
N CYS A 68 2.62 -11.74 5.14
CA CYS A 68 1.99 -12.55 4.11
C CYS A 68 1.95 -11.82 2.76
N GLU A 69 1.37 -12.44 1.74
CA GLU A 69 1.19 -11.83 0.42
C GLU A 69 0.16 -10.69 0.46
N THR A 70 0.46 -9.64 1.21
CA THR A 70 -0.39 -8.45 1.35
C THR A 70 -0.46 -7.77 -0.02
N PRO A 71 -1.67 -7.48 -0.54
CA PRO A 71 -1.85 -6.74 -1.78
C PRO A 71 -1.26 -5.33 -1.69
N ILE A 72 -0.43 -4.95 -2.66
CA ILE A 72 0.17 -3.63 -2.78
C ILE A 72 -0.39 -2.98 -4.05
N ILE A 73 -1.22 -1.95 -3.86
CA ILE A 73 -1.95 -1.27 -4.93
C ILE A 73 -1.28 0.06 -5.23
N LEU A 74 -0.68 0.17 -6.41
CA LEU A 74 -0.14 1.40 -6.96
C LEU A 74 -1.28 2.18 -7.61
N TYR A 75 -1.72 3.27 -6.97
CA TYR A 75 -2.85 4.07 -7.44
C TYR A 75 -2.41 5.29 -8.23
N GLY A 76 -2.92 5.42 -9.47
CA GLY A 76 -2.72 6.57 -10.36
C GLY A 76 -1.70 6.33 -11.48
N ASP A 77 -1.72 7.20 -12.49
CA ASP A 77 -0.96 7.02 -13.74
C ASP A 77 0.56 7.09 -13.55
N ILE A 78 1.04 7.80 -12.53
CA ILE A 78 2.47 7.99 -12.23
C ILE A 78 3.23 6.66 -12.10
N TRP A 79 2.55 5.61 -11.66
CA TRP A 79 3.16 4.32 -11.40
C TRP A 79 3.38 3.47 -12.65
N ALA A 80 2.78 3.82 -13.79
CA ALA A 80 2.95 3.10 -15.06
C ALA A 80 4.42 3.05 -15.48
N THR A 81 5.15 4.16 -15.33
CA THR A 81 6.58 4.24 -15.68
C THR A 81 7.41 3.32 -14.78
N LEU A 82 7.13 3.29 -13.48
CA LEU A 82 7.85 2.46 -12.52
C LEU A 82 7.58 0.97 -12.78
N THR A 83 6.31 0.57 -12.96
CA THR A 83 5.95 -0.82 -13.21
C THR A 83 6.49 -1.33 -14.54
N ASN A 84 6.50 -0.47 -15.58
CA ASN A 84 7.14 -0.80 -16.84
C ASN A 84 8.64 -1.02 -16.66
N TRP A 85 9.35 -0.10 -16.00
CA TRP A 85 10.79 -0.25 -15.72
C TRP A 85 11.12 -1.51 -14.92
N LEU A 86 10.32 -1.82 -13.89
CA LEU A 86 10.48 -3.06 -13.11
C LEU A 86 10.38 -4.31 -13.99
N ARG A 87 9.48 -4.32 -14.98
CA ARG A 87 9.30 -5.47 -15.90
C ARG A 87 10.40 -5.53 -16.96
N THR A 88 10.71 -4.41 -17.61
CA THR A 88 11.60 -4.40 -18.78
C THR A 88 13.08 -4.39 -18.41
N GLU A 89 13.43 -3.85 -17.24
CA GLU A 89 14.83 -3.76 -16.79
C GLU A 89 15.11 -4.75 -15.67
N VAL A 90 14.36 -4.69 -14.58
CA VAL A 90 14.74 -5.41 -13.35
C VAL A 90 14.42 -6.89 -13.46
N LEU A 91 13.18 -7.23 -13.82
CA LEU A 91 12.72 -8.60 -14.03
C LEU A 91 13.41 -9.25 -15.22
N ALA A 92 13.49 -8.56 -16.37
CA ALA A 92 14.12 -9.10 -17.58
C ALA A 92 15.60 -9.45 -17.39
N LYS A 93 16.31 -8.74 -16.50
CA LYS A 93 17.71 -9.02 -16.14
C LYS A 93 17.86 -10.02 -14.99
N GLY A 94 16.76 -10.55 -14.45
CA GLY A 94 16.79 -11.59 -13.42
C GLY A 94 17.17 -11.08 -12.02
N PHE A 95 16.93 -9.81 -11.71
CA PHE A 95 17.18 -9.28 -10.36
C PHE A 95 16.10 -9.66 -9.34
N PHE A 96 14.93 -10.12 -9.80
CA PHE A 96 13.90 -10.77 -9.00
C PHE A 96 13.08 -11.75 -9.85
N ASP A 97 12.29 -12.63 -9.21
CA ASP A 97 11.48 -13.63 -9.90
C ASP A 97 10.14 -13.07 -10.36
N SER A 98 9.55 -13.60 -11.43
CA SER A 98 8.21 -13.17 -11.90
C SER A 98 7.14 -13.28 -10.81
N LYS A 99 7.28 -14.24 -9.89
CA LYS A 99 6.40 -14.43 -8.74
C LYS A 99 6.40 -13.25 -7.76
N ASP A 100 7.49 -12.50 -7.70
CA ASP A 100 7.63 -11.36 -6.80
C ASP A 100 6.71 -10.21 -7.24
N MET A 101 6.26 -10.17 -8.49
CA MET A 101 5.27 -9.21 -8.98
C MET A 101 3.81 -9.60 -8.66
N HIS A 102 3.55 -10.80 -8.11
CA HIS A 102 2.20 -11.32 -7.99
C HIS A 102 1.28 -10.51 -7.07
N ASN A 103 1.84 -9.75 -6.12
CA ASN A 103 1.11 -8.92 -5.16
C ASN A 103 1.17 -7.42 -5.45
N ILE A 104 1.68 -7.04 -6.63
CA ILE A 104 1.73 -5.64 -7.08
C ILE A 104 0.65 -5.40 -8.13
N PHE A 105 -0.27 -4.49 -7.84
CA PHE A 105 -1.39 -4.14 -8.71
C PHE A 105 -1.32 -2.66 -9.09
N HIS A 106 -1.38 -2.34 -10.39
CA HIS A 106 -1.46 -0.94 -10.85
C HIS A 106 -2.90 -0.62 -11.24
N VAL A 107 -3.47 0.41 -10.60
CA VAL A 107 -4.89 0.77 -10.75
C VAL A 107 -5.04 2.27 -10.92
N THR A 108 -5.85 2.70 -11.87
CA THR A 108 -6.12 4.13 -12.14
C THR A 108 -7.52 4.57 -11.70
N SER A 109 -8.43 3.63 -11.42
CA SER A 109 -9.80 3.89 -10.97
C SER A 109 -9.92 3.80 -9.45
N VAL A 110 -10.41 4.87 -8.81
CA VAL A 110 -10.76 4.87 -7.37
C VAL A 110 -11.82 3.81 -7.07
N ASP A 111 -12.82 3.64 -7.92
CA ASP A 111 -13.90 2.69 -7.69
C ASP A 111 -13.39 1.25 -7.61
N LYS A 112 -12.42 0.88 -8.46
CA LYS A 112 -11.74 -0.43 -8.38
C LYS A 112 -11.04 -0.60 -7.04
N VAL A 113 -10.30 0.42 -6.58
CA VAL A 113 -9.60 0.39 -5.27
C VAL A 113 -10.60 0.25 -4.12
N VAL A 114 -11.67 1.04 -4.10
CA VAL A 114 -12.69 1.01 -3.05
C VAL A 114 -13.44 -0.33 -3.04
N ASN A 115 -13.79 -0.86 -4.20
CA ASN A 115 -14.44 -2.17 -4.29
C ASN A 115 -13.55 -3.27 -3.72
N PHE A 116 -12.24 -3.23 -4.01
CA PHE A 116 -11.28 -4.18 -3.46
C PHE A 116 -11.19 -4.11 -1.93
N ILE A 117 -11.08 -2.91 -1.36
CA ILE A 117 -11.07 -2.72 0.10
C ILE A 117 -12.34 -3.29 0.74
N ARG A 118 -13.51 -3.10 0.12
CA ARG A 118 -14.79 -3.63 0.62
C ARG A 118 -14.79 -5.16 0.65
N ILE A 119 -14.20 -5.82 -0.34
CA ILE A 119 -14.07 -7.28 -0.39
C ILE A 119 -13.20 -7.76 0.77
N ILE A 120 -11.99 -7.21 0.92
CA ILE A 120 -11.07 -7.55 2.03
C ILE A 120 -11.74 -7.33 3.39
N HIS A 121 -12.39 -6.18 3.58
CA HIS A 121 -13.05 -5.87 4.84
C HIS A 121 -14.18 -6.86 5.18
N LYS A 122 -14.99 -7.23 4.18
CA LYS A 122 -16.04 -8.23 4.35
C LYS A 122 -15.49 -9.60 4.72
N ASP A 123 -14.37 -10.00 4.13
CA ASP A 123 -13.74 -11.29 4.41
C ASP A 123 -13.10 -11.32 5.80
N ARG A 124 -12.47 -10.21 6.23
CA ARG A 124 -11.96 -10.07 7.60
C ARG A 124 -13.07 -10.24 8.65
N SER A 125 -14.28 -9.77 8.38
CA SER A 125 -15.44 -9.97 9.28
C SER A 125 -15.86 -11.44 9.44
N ARG A 126 -15.44 -12.31 8.51
CA ARG A 126 -15.68 -13.76 8.52
C ARG A 126 -14.51 -14.56 9.06
N MET A 127 -13.50 -13.90 9.64
CA MET A 127 -12.20 -14.49 10.03
C MET A 127 -11.42 -15.10 8.85
N GLU A 128 -11.77 -14.74 7.61
CA GLU A 128 -10.92 -15.02 6.45
C GLU A 128 -9.85 -13.92 6.38
N HIS A 129 -8.58 -14.30 6.57
CA HIS A 129 -7.46 -13.36 6.50
C HIS A 129 -6.82 -13.39 5.11
N VAL A 130 -6.36 -12.24 4.62
CA VAL A 130 -5.66 -12.14 3.31
C VAL A 130 -4.48 -13.12 3.24
N CYS A 131 -3.80 -13.31 4.37
CA CYS A 131 -2.71 -14.26 4.54
C CYS A 131 -3.09 -15.74 4.36
N VAL A 132 -4.36 -16.12 4.48
CA VAL A 132 -4.82 -17.51 4.40
C VAL A 132 -5.42 -17.83 3.02
N ASN A 133 -5.95 -16.83 2.32
CA ASN A 133 -6.62 -17.03 1.03
C ASN A 133 -6.20 -15.97 0.00
N TYR A 134 -4.90 -15.81 -0.21
CA TYR A 134 -4.35 -14.80 -1.12
C TYR A 134 -4.90 -14.93 -2.56
N ASN A 135 -5.04 -16.16 -3.06
CA ASN A 135 -5.49 -16.42 -4.44
C ASN A 135 -6.85 -15.78 -4.77
N LYS A 136 -7.73 -15.60 -3.78
CA LYS A 136 -9.03 -14.91 -3.93
C LYS A 136 -8.87 -13.44 -4.34
N TYR A 137 -7.83 -12.79 -3.86
CA TYR A 137 -7.57 -11.36 -4.07
C TYR A 137 -6.70 -11.08 -5.29
N ARG A 138 -6.20 -12.14 -5.96
CA ARG A 138 -5.43 -12.06 -7.20
C ARG A 138 -6.30 -11.84 -8.44
N VAL A 139 -7.59 -12.11 -8.37
CA VAL A 139 -8.40 -12.48 -9.56
C VAL A 139 -8.88 -11.30 -10.40
N GLU A 140 -9.01 -10.07 -9.86
CA GLU A 140 -9.59 -8.98 -10.66
C GLU A 140 -8.95 -7.62 -10.38
N PHE A 141 -7.84 -7.34 -11.07
CA PHE A 141 -7.40 -5.96 -11.34
C PHE A 141 -7.07 -5.70 -12.82
N GLU A 142 -7.30 -6.67 -13.72
CA GLU A 142 -7.32 -6.41 -15.16
C GLU A 142 -8.39 -5.35 -15.53
#